data_AF-I3IIX9-F1
#
_entry.id   AF-I3IIX9-F1
#
_cell.length_a   1.000
_cell.length_b   1.000
_cell.length_c   1.000
_cell.angle_alpha   90.00
_cell.angle_beta   90.00
_cell.angle_gamma   90.00
#
_symmetry.space_group_name_H-M   'P 1'
#
loop_
_entity.id
_entity.type
_entity.pdbx_description
1 polymer ?
#
loop_
_entity_poly.entity_id
_entity_poly.type
_entity_poly.pdbx_seq_one_letter_code
_entity_poly.pdbx_strand_id
1 'polypeptide(L)' 'MRIQKHFGHGRWRKLKGIGKVCLENGRICNAELHWYEAHGIGRKKMKIKRFLG' A
#
# COMPACT_ATOMS: atom_id res chain seq x y z
N MET A 1 0.26 -10.50 15.43
CA MET A 1 0.37 -9.53 14.32
C MET A 1 -0.96 -8.79 14.14
N ARG A 2 -1.05 -7.46 14.32
CA ARG A 2 -2.33 -6.70 14.30
C ARG A 2 -3.08 -6.79 12.96
N ILE A 3 -2.39 -7.10 11.87
CA ILE A 3 -3.00 -7.15 10.53
C ILE A 3 -3.92 -8.36 10.31
N GLN A 4 -3.55 -9.54 10.83
CA GLN A 4 -4.38 -10.74 10.73
C GLN A 4 -5.68 -10.60 11.53
N LYS A 5 -5.62 -9.93 12.69
CA LYS A 5 -6.81 -9.63 13.50
C LYS A 5 -7.80 -8.69 12.80
N HIS A 6 -7.33 -7.83 11.90
CA HIS A 6 -8.15 -6.81 11.23
C HIS A 6 -8.69 -7.25 9.88
N PHE A 7 -7.94 -8.06 9.14
CA PHE A 7 -8.26 -8.42 7.75
C PHE A 7 -8.30 -9.93 7.50
N GLY A 8 -8.24 -10.76 8.55
CA GLY A 8 -8.31 -12.20 8.47
C GLY A 8 -6.95 -12.91 8.41
N HIS A 9 -6.99 -14.22 8.60
CA HIS A 9 -5.82 -15.08 8.49
C HIS A 9 -5.29 -15.08 7.06
N GLY A 10 -3.98 -14.92 6.95
CA GLY A 10 -3.29 -14.90 5.66
C GLY A 10 -1.79 -14.76 5.87
N ARG A 11 -1.02 -15.15 4.86
CA ARG A 11 0.43 -14.94 4.82
C ARG A 11 0.71 -13.49 4.41
N TRP A 12 0.52 -12.58 5.37
CA TRP A 12 0.76 -11.16 5.16
C TRP A 12 2.22 -10.87 4.91
N ARG A 13 2.50 -10.17 3.81
CA ARG A 13 3.82 -9.66 3.46
C ARG A 13 3.75 -8.15 3.40
N LYS A 14 4.76 -7.48 3.94
CA LYS A 14 4.93 -6.03 3.75
C LYS A 14 5.66 -5.82 2.43
N LEU A 15 5.03 -5.12 1.50
CA LEU A 15 5.56 -4.85 0.19
C LEU A 15 5.78 -3.35 0.01
N LYS A 16 6.69 -3.02 -0.90
CA LYS A 16 6.96 -1.66 -1.37
C LYS A 16 7.00 -1.66 -2.89
N GLY A 17 6.65 -0.53 -3.50
CA GLY A 17 6.66 -0.36 -4.95
C GLY A 17 6.46 1.10 -5.33
N ILE A 18 6.65 1.41 -6.60
CA ILE A 18 6.43 2.74 -7.14
C ILE A 18 5.06 2.75 -7.82
N GLY A 19 4.26 3.77 -7.55
CA GLY A 19 2.94 3.94 -8.17
C GLY A 19 2.60 5.39 -8.42
N LYS A 20 1.69 5.62 -9.38
CA LYS A 20 1.09 6.94 -9.62
C LYS A 20 0.05 7.22 -8.55
N VAL A 21 0.11 8.39 -7.94
CA VAL A 21 -0.89 8.87 -6.98
C VAL A 21 -1.51 10.14 -7.51
N CYS A 22 -2.84 10.23 -7.40
CA CYS A 22 -3.56 11.48 -7.64
C CYS A 22 -3.66 12.22 -6.30
N LEU A 23 -3.11 13.43 -6.25
CA LEU A 23 -3.25 14.34 -5.13
C LEU A 23 -4.63 15.02 -5.17
N GLU A 24 -5.07 15.56 -4.03
CA GLU A 24 -6.38 16.26 -3.95
C GLU A 24 -6.50 17.45 -4.90
N ASN A 25 -5.36 18.05 -5.28
CA ASN A 25 -5.29 19.12 -6.28
C ASN A 25 -5.33 18.63 -7.74
N GLY A 26 -5.60 17.34 -7.98
CA GLY A 26 -5.68 16.73 -9.31
C GLY A 26 -4.33 16.42 -9.96
N ARG A 27 -3.20 16.72 -9.31
CA ARG A 27 -1.88 16.40 -9.86
C ARG A 27 -1.58 14.91 -9.70
N ILE A 28 -1.04 14.29 -10.75
CA ILE A 28 -0.58 12.91 -10.74
C ILE A 28 0.94 12.90 -10.59
N CYS A 29 1.44 12.27 -9.53
CA CYS A 29 2.88 12.14 -9.28
C CYS A 29 3.26 10.68 -9.03
N ASN A 30 4.52 10.32 -9.31
CA ASN A 30 5.04 9.03 -8.88
C ASN A 30 5.36 9.08 -7.39
N ALA A 31 5.10 8.00 -6.67
CA ALA A 31 5.41 7.89 -5.25
C ALA A 31 5.83 6.47 -4.89
N GLU A 32 6.73 6.35 -3.93
CA GLU A 32 7.00 5.07 -3.28
C GLU A 32 5.84 4.76 -2.32
N LEU A 33 5.19 3.64 -2.55
CA LEU A 33 4.04 3.13 -1.81
C LEU A 33 4.46 1.90 -1.03
N HIS A 34 4.03 1.83 0.23
CA HIS A 34 4.19 0.66 1.07
C HIS A 34 2.82 0.13 1.47
N TRP A 35 2.62 -1.18 1.38
CA TRP A 35 1.36 -1.82 1.76
C TRP A 35 1.62 -3.20 2.35
N TYR A 36 0.56 -3.84 2.82
CA TYR A 36 0.56 -5.24 3.16
C TYR A 36 -0.30 -6.01 2.18
N GLU A 37 0.16 -7.18 1.74
CA GLU A 37 -0.59 -8.03 0.82
C GLU A 37 -0.61 -9.47 1.33
N ALA A 38 -1.74 -10.13 1.15
CA ALA A 38 -1.90 -11.55 1.37
C ALA A 38 -2.60 -12.18 0.16
N HIS A 39 -2.16 -13.37 -0.22
CA HIS A 39 -2.76 -14.14 -1.30
C HIS A 39 -4.25 -14.39 -1.01
N GLY A 40 -5.12 -14.11 -1.98
CA GLY A 40 -6.58 -14.22 -1.83
C GLY A 40 -7.29 -13.06 -1.11
N ILE A 41 -6.56 -12.16 -0.42
CA ILE A 41 -7.14 -10.98 0.27
C ILE A 41 -6.77 -9.68 -0.44
N GLY A 42 -5.59 -9.62 -1.05
CA GLY A 42 -5.09 -8.45 -1.76
C GLY A 42 -4.42 -7.41 -0.86
N ARG A 43 -4.32 -6.18 -1.36
CA ARG A 43 -3.55 -5.07 -0.76
C ARG A 43 -4.34 -4.36 0.33
N LYS A 44 -3.71 -4.12 1.48
CA LYS A 44 -4.27 -3.39 2.63
C LYS A 44 -3.25 -2.42 3.20
N LYS A 45 -3.76 -1.37 3.86
CA LYS A 45 -2.96 -0.34 4.55
C LYS A 45 -1.88 0.28 3.66
N MET A 46 -2.25 0.64 2.43
CA MET A 46 -1.37 1.37 1.51
C MET A 46 -1.03 2.74 2.09
N LYS A 47 0.25 3.11 2.04
CA LYS A 47 0.76 4.39 2.51
C LYS A 47 1.79 4.93 1.53
N ILE A 48 1.71 6.22 1.24
CA ILE A 48 2.76 6.96 0.57
C ILE A 48 3.94 7.11 1.53
N LYS A 49 5.14 6.75 1.07
CA LYS A 49 6.39 6.92 1.83
C LYS A 49 7.19 8.12 1.39
N ARG A 50 7.27 8.34 0.09
CA ARG A 50 7.92 9.50 -0.52
C ARG A 50 7.34 9.76 -1.89
N PHE A 51 7.25 11.03 -2.27
CA PHE A 51 7.01 11.41 -3.65
C PHE A 51 8.32 11.30 -4.43
N LEU A 52 8.22 10.81 -5.66
CA LEU A 52 9.31 10.72 -6.62
C LEU A 52 9.00 11.79 -7.68
N GLY A 53 9.62 12.94 -7.52
CA GLY A 53 9.46 14.13 -8.35
C GLY A 53 10.77 14.87 -8.49
#